data_AF-A0A2E3ZVZ5-F1
#
_entry.id   AF-A0A2E3ZVZ5-F1
#
_cell.length_a   1.000
_cell.length_b   1.000
_cell.length_c   1.000
_cell.angle_alpha   90.00
_cell.angle_beta   90.00
_cell.angle_gamma   90.00
#
_symmetry.space_group_name_H-M   'P 1'
#
loop_
_entity.id
_entity.type
_entity.pdbx_description
1 polymer ?
#
loop_
_entity_poly.entity_id
_entity_poly.type
_entity_poly.pdbx_seq_one_letter_code
_entity_poly.pdbx_strand_id
1 'polypeptide(L)'
;MPILSLEIDNIKYEIECKEGEEKLLRESEQLLNHKFQENKHIKNLSQYKKYLMISLILAGEINLLKKQNEKQTTDFESIIDELDDLENLIEKKING
;
A
#
# COMPACT_ATOMS: atom_id res chain seq x y z
N MET A 1 -18.38 20.78 -6.25
CA MET A 1 -17.38 19.89 -5.63
C MET A 1 -17.13 20.44 -4.24
N PRO A 2 -17.25 19.65 -3.16
CA PRO A 2 -16.90 20.10 -1.82
C PRO A 2 -15.41 20.48 -1.72
N ILE A 3 -15.10 21.48 -0.90
CA ILE A 3 -13.73 21.84 -0.51
C ILE A 3 -13.45 21.18 0.83
N LEU A 4 -12.37 20.40 0.89
CA LEU A 4 -11.90 19.74 2.10
C LEU A 4 -10.62 20.43 2.60
N SER A 5 -10.64 20.89 3.85
CA SER A 5 -9.45 21.41 4.53
C SER A 5 -8.67 20.27 5.18
N LEU A 6 -7.43 20.05 4.77
CA LEU A 6 -6.46 19.13 5.38
C LEU A 6 -5.33 19.91 6.07
N GLU A 7 -4.72 19.35 7.10
CA GLU A 7 -3.56 19.86 7.80
C GLU A 7 -2.43 18.83 7.76
N ILE A 8 -1.38 19.10 6.97
CA ILE A 8 -0.26 18.19 6.75
C ILE A 8 1.03 18.91 7.14
N ASP A 9 1.78 18.35 8.08
CA ASP A 9 3.02 18.93 8.63
C ASP A 9 2.81 20.38 9.14
N ASN A 10 1.68 20.62 9.82
CA ASN A 10 1.22 21.91 10.33
C ASN A 10 0.92 22.97 9.25
N ILE A 11 0.74 22.55 8.00
CA ILE A 11 0.32 23.42 6.89
C ILE A 11 -1.09 23.04 6.48
N LYS A 12 -1.97 24.04 6.37
CA LYS A 12 -3.33 23.85 5.89
C LYS A 12 -3.40 23.89 4.37
N TYR A 13 -4.12 22.94 3.80
CA TYR A 13 -4.39 22.82 2.38
C TYR A 13 -5.90 22.73 2.16
N GLU A 14 -6.40 23.48 1.19
CA GLU A 14 -7.77 23.38 0.72
C GLU A 14 -7.76 22.63 -0.61
N ILE A 15 -8.50 21.52 -0.66
CA ILE A 15 -8.49 20.62 -1.81
C ILE A 15 -9.93 20.39 -2.25
N GLU A 16 -10.18 20.54 -3.55
CA GLU A 16 -11.44 20.12 -4.15
C GLU A 16 -11.45 18.60 -4.29
N CYS A 17 -12.53 17.98 -3.83
CA CYS A 17 -12.72 16.53 -3.95
C CYS A 17 -14.14 16.21 -4.41
N LYS A 18 -14.34 14.98 -4.89
CA LYS A 18 -15.68 14.46 -5.16
C LYS A 18 -16.33 13.98 -3.87
N GLU A 19 -17.65 13.96 -3.88
CA GLU A 19 -18.44 13.39 -2.79
C GLU A 19 -18.10 11.90 -2.62
N GLY A 20 -17.71 11.50 -1.42
CA GLY A 20 -17.24 10.16 -1.08
C GLY A 20 -15.72 10.00 -1.01
N GLU A 21 -14.92 10.95 -1.51
CA GLU A 21 -13.45 10.92 -1.43
C GLU A 21 -12.91 11.47 -0.10
N GLU A 22 -13.74 12.14 0.70
CA GLU A 22 -13.31 12.88 1.88
C GLU A 22 -12.64 11.96 2.91
N LYS A 23 -13.19 10.76 3.10
CA LYS A 23 -12.64 9.77 4.03
C LYS A 23 -11.24 9.32 3.60
N LEU A 24 -11.07 9.02 2.32
CA LEU A 24 -9.77 8.58 1.77
C LEU A 24 -8.71 9.69 1.91
N LEU A 25 -9.10 10.94 1.68
CA LEU A 25 -8.21 12.09 1.84
C LEU A 25 -7.83 12.34 3.31
N ARG A 26 -8.77 12.16 4.24
CA ARG A 26 -8.52 12.22 5.70
C ARG A 26 -7.58 11.12 6.17
N GLU A 27 -7.76 9.90 5.68
CA GLU A 27 -6.86 8.78 5.99
C GLU A 27 -5.45 9.04 5.43
N SER A 28 -5.36 9.63 4.24
CA SER A 28 -4.09 10.03 3.62
C SER A 28 -3.38 11.15 4.40
N GLU A 29 -4.13 12.15 4.89
CA GLU A 29 -3.62 13.19 5.80
C GLU A 29 -3.01 12.58 7.07
N GLN A 30 -3.73 11.66 7.71
CA GLN A 30 -3.25 10.98 8.91
C GLN A 30 -1.99 10.16 8.63
N LEU A 31 -1.95 9.42 7.52
CA LEU A 31 -0.78 8.64 7.11
C LEU A 31 0.44 9.53 6.89
N LEU A 32 0.30 10.64 6.16
CA LEU A 32 1.41 11.57 5.91
C LEU A 32 1.96 12.13 7.23
N ASN A 33 1.08 12.60 8.11
CA ASN A 33 1.48 13.13 9.42
C ASN A 33 2.15 12.09 10.30
N HIS A 34 1.64 10.85 10.29
CA HIS A 34 2.28 9.73 10.98
C HIS A 34 3.69 9.48 10.44
N LYS A 35 3.86 9.41 9.11
CA LYS A 35 5.17 9.23 8.47
C LYS A 35 6.15 10.35 8.80
N PHE A 36 5.69 11.61 8.89
CA PHE A 36 6.53 12.71 9.36
C PHE A 36 6.97 12.54 10.82
N GLN A 37 6.11 11.98 11.68
CA GLN A 37 6.44 11.72 13.09
C GLN A 37 7.40 10.55 13.28
N GLU A 38 7.24 9.48 12.52
CA GLU A 38 8.14 8.31 12.52
C GLU A 38 9.54 8.70 12.02
N ASN A 39 9.61 9.55 11.01
CA ASN A 39 10.86 9.91 10.34
C ASN A 39 11.44 11.22 10.89
N LYS A 40 11.68 11.31 12.21
CA LYS A 40 12.13 12.56 12.87
C LYS A 40 13.37 13.21 12.26
N HIS A 41 14.24 12.42 11.63
CA HIS A 41 15.45 12.89 10.95
C HIS A 41 15.15 13.84 9.76
N ILE A 42 13.91 13.81 9.23
CA ILE A 42 13.48 14.62 8.08
C ILE A 42 12.88 15.96 8.52
N LYS A 43 12.62 16.15 9.82
CA LYS A 43 11.99 17.37 10.36
C LYS A 43 12.74 18.66 10.02
N ASN A 44 14.06 18.60 9.92
CA ASN A 44 14.92 19.76 9.67
C ASN A 44 15.06 20.09 8.17
N LEU A 45 14.42 19.33 7.29
CA LEU A 45 14.46 19.57 5.86
C LEU A 45 13.45 20.65 5.45
N SER A 46 13.69 21.28 4.30
CA SER A 46 12.71 22.15 3.67
C SER A 46 11.46 21.36 3.29
N GLN A 47 10.31 22.04 3.25
CA GLN A 47 9.01 21.42 3.02
C GLN A 47 8.97 20.49 1.80
N TYR A 48 9.46 20.96 0.65
CA TYR A 48 9.50 20.14 -0.57
C TYR A 48 10.37 18.88 -0.43
N LYS A 49 11.47 18.95 0.33
CA LYS A 49 12.35 17.79 0.57
C LYS A 49 11.68 16.78 1.48
N LYS A 50 10.95 17.26 2.51
CA LYS A 50 10.15 16.40 3.38
C LYS A 50 9.12 15.61 2.58
N TYR A 51 8.33 16.30 1.74
CA TYR A 51 7.35 15.65 0.88
C TYR A 51 8.00 14.65 -0.08
N LEU A 52 9.07 15.04 -0.78
CA LEU A 52 9.80 14.14 -1.68
C LEU A 52 10.25 12.87 -0.96
N MET A 53 10.82 13.00 0.23
CA MET A 53 11.31 11.85 0.98
C MET A 53 10.18 10.93 1.45
N ILE A 54 9.08 11.47 1.95
CA ILE A 54 7.91 10.65 2.31
C ILE A 54 7.32 9.96 1.08
N SER A 55 7.24 10.63 -0.07
CA SER A 55 6.81 10.01 -1.32
C SER A 55 7.72 8.84 -1.73
N LEU A 56 9.04 8.99 -1.60
CA LEU A 56 10.00 7.92 -1.90
C LEU A 56 9.87 6.74 -0.93
N ILE A 57 9.68 7.00 0.36
CA ILE A 57 9.46 5.96 1.38
C ILE A 57 8.18 5.18 1.07
N LEU A 58 7.06 5.87 0.85
CA LEU A 58 5.77 5.24 0.53
C LEU A 58 5.84 4.43 -0.77
N ALA A 59 6.50 4.95 -1.81
CA ALA A 59 6.71 4.22 -3.06
C ALA A 59 7.54 2.94 -2.84
N GLY A 60 8.57 3.01 -1.99
CA GLY A 60 9.36 1.86 -1.57
C GLY A 60 8.53 0.80 -0.83
N GLU A 61 7.71 1.23 0.14
CA GLU A 61 6.79 0.36 0.89
C GLU A 61 5.80 -0.36 -0.04
N ILE A 62 5.19 0.38 -0.98
CA ILE A 62 4.28 -0.20 -1.99
C ILE A 62 5.01 -1.24 -2.86
N ASN A 63 6.24 -0.95 -3.28
CA ASN A 63 7.02 -1.87 -4.11
C ASN A 63 7.38 -3.16 -3.35
N LEU A 64 7.70 -3.06 -2.05
CA LEU A 64 7.95 -4.23 -1.21
C LEU A 64 6.69 -5.08 -1.03
N LEU A 65 5.54 -4.46 -0.76
CA LEU A 65 4.26 -5.15 -0.63
C LEU A 65 3.87 -5.88 -1.93
N LYS A 66 4.09 -5.25 -3.10
CA LYS A 66 3.85 -5.89 -4.40
C LYS A 66 4.70 -7.15 -4.58
N LYS A 67 6.00 -7.08 -4.28
CA LYS A 67 6.90 -8.24 -4.36
C LYS A 67 6.51 -9.37 -3.40
N GLN A 68 6.01 -9.04 -2.20
CA GLN A 68 5.54 -10.04 -1.24
C GLN A 68 4.27 -10.72 -1.74
N ASN A 69 3.34 -9.97 -2.34
CA ASN A 69 2.12 -10.55 -2.93
C ASN A 69 2.42 -11.39 -4.18
N GLU A 70 3.35 -10.96 -5.03
CA GLU A 70 3.82 -11.77 -6.17
C GLU A 70 4.40 -13.10 -5.68
N LYS A 71 5.20 -13.07 -4.60
CA LYS A 71 5.73 -14.29 -3.98
C LYS A 71 4.63 -15.18 -3.38
N GLN A 72 3.63 -14.62 -2.71
CA GLN A 72 2.49 -15.41 -2.23
C GLN A 72 1.67 -16.02 -3.37
N THR A 73 1.55 -15.33 -4.51
CA THR A 73 0.86 -15.85 -5.69
C THR A 73 1.59 -17.09 -6.23
N THR A 74 2.93 -17.04 -6.32
CA THR A 74 3.72 -18.22 -6.71
C THR A 74 3.60 -19.38 -5.74
N ASP A 75 3.49 -19.12 -4.42
CA ASP A 75 3.29 -20.18 -3.44
C ASP A 75 1.90 -20.83 -3.60
N PHE A 76 0.88 -20.07 -4.00
CA PHE A 76 -0.48 -20.57 -4.21
C PHE A 76 -0.60 -21.42 -5.49
N GLU A 77 0.07 -21.01 -6.58
CA GLU A 77 0.17 -21.81 -7.81
C GLU A 77 0.81 -23.17 -7.55
N SER A 78 1.91 -23.20 -6.77
CA SER A 78 2.56 -24.46 -6.38
C SER A 78 1.64 -25.39 -5.59
N ILE A 79 0.76 -24.84 -4.74
CA ILE A 79 -0.22 -25.64 -3.98
C ILE A 79 -1.29 -26.21 -4.92
N ILE A 80 -1.74 -25.44 -5.91
CA ILE A 80 -2.70 -25.92 -6.93
C ILE A 80 -2.08 -27.05 -7.75
N ASP A 81 -0.84 -26.89 -8.21
CA ASP A 81 -0.12 -27.91 -8.98
C ASP A 81 0.03 -29.23 -8.18
N GLU A 82 0.38 -29.14 -6.88
CA GLU A 82 0.47 -30.32 -6.01
C GLU A 82 -0.88 -31.03 -5.80
N LEU A 83 -1.99 -30.26 -5.74
CA LEU A 83 -3.33 -30.82 -5.62
C LEU A 83 -3.78 -31.53 -6.91
N ASP A 84 -3.49 -30.94 -8.08
CA ASP A 84 -3.75 -31.55 -9.39
C ASP A 84 -2.97 -32.85 -9.55
N ASP A 85 -1.69 -32.88 -9.15
CA ASP A 85 -0.86 -34.09 -9.18
C ASP A 85 -1.44 -35.20 -8.30
N LEU A 86 -1.95 -34.83 -7.11
CA LEU A 86 -2.59 -35.76 -6.20
C LEU A 86 -3.91 -36.32 -6.77
N GLU A 87 -4.74 -35.47 -7.36
CA GLU A 87 -5.98 -35.88 -8.01
C GLU A 87 -5.71 -36.87 -9.15
N ASN A 88 -4.74 -36.56 -10.00
CA ASN A 88 -4.29 -37.45 -11.08
C ASN A 88 -3.77 -38.81 -10.57
N LEU A 89 -3.07 -38.83 -9.43
CA LEU A 89 -2.61 -40.06 -8.78
C LEU A 89 -3.76 -40.91 -8.24
N ILE A 90 -4.77 -40.27 -7.66
CA ILE A 90 -5.97 -40.94 -7.16
C ILE A 90 -6.78 -41.51 -8.32
N GLU A 91 -7.02 -40.74 -9.38
CA GLU A 91 -7.73 -41.21 -10.58
C GLU A 91 -7.04 -42.42 -11.22
N LYS A 92 -5.71 -42.38 -11.36
CA LYS A 92 -4.92 -43.52 -11.87
C LYS A 92 -5.03 -44.76 -10.98
N LYS A 93 -5.19 -44.61 -9.67
CA LYS A 93 -5.39 -45.72 -8.72
C LYS A 93 -6.81 -46.27 -8.70
N ILE A 94 -7.81 -45.46 -9.05
CA ILE A 94 -9.22 -45.88 -9.09
C ILE A 94 -9.56 -46.51 -10.44
N ASN A 95 -8.97 -46.02 -11.52
CA ASN A 95 -9.26 -46.44 -12.90
C ASN A 95 -8.27 -47.46 -13.49
N GLY A 96 -7.21 -47.82 -12.76
CA GLY A 96 -6.23 -48.86 -13.12
C GLY A 96 -6.30 -50.05 -12.18
#